data_AF-A0A7C5LBX7-F1
#
_entry.id   AF-A0A7C5LBX7-F1
#
_cell.length_a   1.000
_cell.length_b   1.000
_cell.length_c   1.000
_cell.angle_alpha   90.00
_cell.angle_beta   90.00
_cell.angle_gamma   90.00
#
_symmetry.space_group_name_H-M   'P 1'
#
loop_
_entity.id
_entity.type
_entity.pdbx_description
1 polymer ?
#
loop_
_entity_poly.entity_id
_entity_poly.type
_entity_poly.pdbx_seq_one_letter_code
_entity_poly.pdbx_strand_id
1 'polypeptide(L)'
;MKLVNDPSQIKNGEAVILITGDGQTEHRLTKALCRKIDGGQGRKYLFWPRGPLPSKTTGLRSLEQVKILMQKYPINCFLWICDRKHLRDRDKWSEVVESLKEYGINAEIINDWKHLACFRLNIGSREGFLWVAISGEERNIEENLAKLIKVRLNLDVEPKLVRDTLKQRGINMDTLVSEATDEQINISMPSLFNVLKLLHNDC
;
A
#
# COMPACT_ATOMS: atom_id res chain seq x y z
N MET A 1 4.59 -5.28 -11.22
CA MET A 1 3.94 -6.35 -10.46
C MET A 1 2.60 -6.66 -11.11
N LYS A 2 2.21 -7.93 -11.21
CA LYS A 2 0.91 -8.41 -11.68
C LYS A 2 0.00 -8.75 -10.50
N LEU A 3 -1.24 -8.29 -10.54
CA LEU A 3 -2.23 -8.63 -9.51
C LEU A 3 -2.76 -10.06 -9.70
N VAL A 4 -2.80 -10.86 -8.65
CA VAL A 4 -3.35 -12.24 -8.64
C VAL A 4 -4.50 -12.36 -7.63
N ASN A 5 -5.40 -13.33 -7.85
CA ASN A 5 -6.54 -13.62 -6.94
C ASN A 5 -6.34 -14.91 -6.11
N ASP A 6 -5.36 -15.75 -6.47
CA ASP A 6 -4.98 -16.94 -5.72
C ASP A 6 -3.45 -17.10 -5.81
N PRO A 7 -2.72 -17.00 -4.68
CA PRO A 7 -1.27 -17.12 -4.66
C PRO A 7 -0.79 -18.50 -4.22
N SER A 8 -1.69 -19.50 -4.07
CA SER A 8 -1.34 -20.82 -3.51
C SER A 8 -0.22 -21.53 -4.26
N GLN A 9 -0.01 -21.21 -5.54
CA GLN A 9 1.06 -21.75 -6.38
C GLN A 9 2.29 -20.83 -6.53
N ILE A 10 2.29 -19.65 -5.88
CA ILE A 10 3.38 -18.67 -6.02
C ILE A 10 4.47 -18.98 -5.01
N LYS A 11 5.73 -19.03 -5.46
CA LYS A 11 6.87 -19.29 -4.57
C LYS A 11 7.10 -18.11 -3.64
N ASN A 12 7.68 -18.40 -2.47
CA ASN A 12 8.09 -17.35 -1.55
C ASN A 12 9.13 -16.43 -2.22
N GLY A 13 9.01 -15.11 -2.01
CA GLY A 13 9.79 -14.08 -2.72
C GLY A 13 9.16 -13.56 -4.01
N GLU A 14 8.32 -14.35 -4.70
CA GLU A 14 7.72 -13.91 -5.97
C GLU A 14 6.44 -13.08 -5.81
N ALA A 15 5.91 -13.00 -4.58
CA ALA A 15 4.68 -12.28 -4.27
C ALA A 15 4.75 -11.42 -3.01
N VAL A 16 4.00 -10.33 -3.03
CA VAL A 16 3.72 -9.46 -1.90
C VAL A 16 2.22 -9.48 -1.63
N ILE A 17 1.81 -9.65 -0.38
CA ILE A 17 0.40 -9.55 0.01
C ILE A 17 0.05 -8.09 0.31
N LEU A 18 -0.94 -7.55 -0.38
CA LEU A 18 -1.48 -6.22 -0.15
C LEU A 18 -2.58 -6.23 0.92
N ILE A 19 -2.42 -5.38 1.93
CA ILE A 19 -3.41 -5.10 2.97
C ILE A 19 -3.75 -3.60 2.91
N THR A 20 -5.03 -3.29 2.90
CA THR A 20 -5.57 -1.93 2.76
C THR A 20 -6.23 -1.49 4.07
N GLY A 21 -5.86 -0.34 4.61
CA GLY A 21 -6.45 0.25 5.80
C GLY A 21 -7.78 0.95 5.53
N ASP A 22 -8.02 1.42 4.30
CA ASP A 22 -9.21 2.18 3.91
C ASP A 22 -9.95 1.56 2.70
N GLY A 23 -9.30 0.67 1.96
CA GLY A 23 -9.96 -0.30 1.08
C GLY A 23 -9.79 -0.04 -0.41
N GLN A 24 -10.89 0.23 -1.12
CA GLN A 24 -10.93 0.08 -2.57
C GLN A 24 -10.12 1.13 -3.35
N THR A 25 -10.03 2.37 -2.84
CA THR A 25 -9.24 3.43 -3.48
C THR A 25 -7.75 3.09 -3.47
N GLU A 26 -7.21 2.68 -2.32
CA GLU A 26 -5.82 2.25 -2.15
C GLU A 26 -5.47 1.14 -3.12
N HIS A 27 -6.31 0.10 -3.21
CA HIS A 27 -6.06 -0.98 -4.15
C HIS A 27 -6.09 -0.53 -5.61
N ARG A 28 -7.06 0.29 -6.02
CA ARG A 28 -7.16 0.77 -7.41
C ARG A 28 -5.91 1.57 -7.78
N LEU A 29 -5.46 2.45 -6.89
CA LEU A 29 -4.25 3.24 -7.12
C LEU A 29 -3.01 2.35 -7.18
N THR A 30 -2.87 1.43 -6.22
CA THR A 30 -1.75 0.49 -6.16
C THR A 30 -1.67 -0.37 -7.43
N LYS A 31 -2.82 -0.83 -7.93
CA LYS A 31 -2.91 -1.58 -9.19
C LYS A 31 -2.43 -0.76 -10.39
N ALA A 32 -2.83 0.51 -10.47
CA ALA A 32 -2.40 1.41 -11.55
C ALA A 32 -0.88 1.66 -11.49
N LEU A 33 -0.34 1.92 -10.30
CA LEU A 33 1.10 2.10 -10.08
C LEU A 33 1.91 0.84 -10.43
N CYS A 34 1.44 -0.33 -10.02
CA CYS A 34 2.10 -1.61 -10.31
C CYS A 34 2.21 -1.87 -11.82
N ARG A 35 1.17 -1.53 -12.59
CA ARG A 35 1.16 -1.65 -14.06
C ARG A 35 2.20 -0.72 -14.69
N LYS A 36 2.30 0.51 -14.18
CA LYS A 36 3.27 1.50 -14.64
C LYS A 36 4.70 1.05 -14.40
N ILE A 37 5.03 0.66 -13.16
CA ILE A 37 6.40 0.32 -12.74
C ILE A 37 6.97 -0.86 -13.54
N ASP A 38 6.15 -1.89 -13.77
CA ASP A 38 6.59 -3.14 -14.40
C ASP A 38 6.31 -3.18 -15.91
N GLY A 39 5.80 -2.09 -16.48
CA GLY A 39 5.41 -2.04 -17.90
C GLY A 39 4.39 -3.12 -18.30
N GLY A 40 3.63 -3.66 -17.33
CA GLY A 40 2.69 -4.76 -17.53
C GLY A 40 3.31 -6.16 -17.71
N GLN A 41 4.62 -6.34 -17.50
CA GLN A 41 5.32 -7.60 -17.77
C GLN A 41 5.02 -8.72 -16.76
N GLY A 42 4.60 -8.36 -15.55
CA GLY A 42 4.15 -9.30 -14.52
C GLY A 42 5.27 -10.06 -13.81
N ARG A 43 6.45 -9.46 -13.63
CA ARG A 43 7.64 -10.12 -13.07
C ARG A 43 7.54 -10.51 -11.59
N LYS A 44 6.68 -9.83 -10.84
CA LYS A 44 6.36 -10.10 -9.43
C LYS A 44 4.87 -9.99 -9.22
N TYR A 45 4.34 -10.65 -8.21
CA TYR A 45 2.91 -10.66 -7.95
C TYR A 45 2.53 -9.76 -6.77
N LEU A 46 1.51 -8.94 -6.95
CA LEU A 46 0.83 -8.31 -5.82
C LEU A 46 -0.45 -9.10 -5.59
N PHE A 47 -0.66 -9.63 -4.40
CA PHE A 47 -1.84 -10.41 -4.08
C PHE A 47 -2.76 -9.60 -3.16
N TRP A 48 -3.97 -9.30 -3.62
CA TRP A 48 -4.99 -8.76 -2.72
C TRP A 48 -5.95 -9.88 -2.31
N PRO A 49 -5.87 -10.40 -1.07
CA PRO A 49 -6.74 -11.47 -0.61
C PRO A 49 -8.22 -11.09 -0.64
N ARG A 50 -9.01 -11.91 -1.33
CA ARG A 50 -10.49 -11.90 -1.29
C ARG A 50 -10.96 -13.16 -0.59
N GLY A 51 -11.52 -13.03 0.61
CA GLY A 51 -11.98 -14.17 1.41
C GLY A 51 -12.61 -13.69 2.72
N PRO A 52 -13.05 -14.60 3.61
CA PRO A 52 -13.58 -14.24 4.92
C PRO A 52 -12.45 -13.80 5.85
N LEU A 53 -11.82 -12.68 5.50
CA LEU A 53 -11.01 -11.89 6.40
C LEU A 53 -11.96 -11.17 7.38
N PRO A 54 -11.51 -10.80 8.58
CA PRO A 54 -12.30 -10.04 9.54
C PRO A 54 -13.02 -8.88 8.82
N SER A 55 -14.34 -8.95 8.75
CA SER A 55 -15.11 -7.98 7.98
C SER A 55 -15.01 -6.61 8.64
N LYS A 56 -14.72 -5.56 7.86
CA LYS A 56 -14.70 -4.13 8.29
C LYS A 56 -13.55 -3.73 9.21
N THR A 57 -12.36 -4.31 9.07
CA THR A 57 -11.16 -3.75 9.71
C THR A 57 -10.66 -2.53 8.92
N THR A 58 -10.58 -1.37 9.56
CA THR A 58 -10.00 -0.14 9.00
C THR A 58 -8.80 0.33 9.82
N GLY A 59 -7.90 1.08 9.20
CA GLY A 59 -6.71 1.60 9.88
C GLY A 59 -5.88 0.47 10.51
N LEU A 60 -5.34 0.71 11.71
CA LEU A 60 -4.50 -0.24 12.45
C LEU A 60 -5.14 -1.63 12.63
N ARG A 61 -6.47 -1.72 12.81
CA ARG A 61 -7.16 -3.01 12.97
C ARG A 61 -7.00 -3.94 11.76
N SER A 62 -6.71 -3.40 10.58
CA SER A 62 -6.46 -4.22 9.38
C SER A 62 -5.16 -5.04 9.48
N LEU A 63 -4.26 -4.71 10.41
CA LEU A 63 -3.02 -5.47 10.66
C LEU A 63 -3.27 -6.86 11.25
N GLU A 64 -4.46 -7.13 11.82
CA GLU A 64 -4.87 -8.48 12.22
C GLU A 64 -4.72 -9.50 11.07
N GLN A 65 -4.96 -9.03 9.84
CA GLN A 65 -4.91 -9.86 8.65
C GLN A 65 -3.50 -10.42 8.40
N VAL A 66 -2.44 -9.75 8.86
CA VAL A 66 -1.05 -10.21 8.67
C VAL A 66 -0.87 -11.64 9.21
N LYS A 67 -1.33 -11.90 10.45
CA LYS A 67 -1.21 -13.24 11.06
C LYS A 67 -1.97 -14.30 10.27
N ILE A 68 -3.21 -14.00 9.91
CA ILE A 68 -4.10 -14.91 9.17
C ILE A 68 -3.47 -15.25 7.81
N LEU A 69 -2.98 -14.23 7.10
CA LEU A 69 -2.43 -14.35 5.76
C LEU A 69 -1.07 -15.05 5.78
N MET A 70 -0.22 -14.74 6.76
CA MET A 70 1.06 -15.42 6.96
C MET A 70 0.86 -16.90 7.28
N GLN A 71 -0.15 -17.26 8.07
CA GLN A 71 -0.49 -18.66 8.36
C GLN A 71 -1.05 -19.39 7.13
N LYS A 72 -1.90 -18.72 6.36
CA LYS A 72 -2.61 -19.32 5.22
C LYS A 72 -1.76 -19.49 3.97
N TYR A 73 -0.84 -18.57 3.70
CA TYR A 73 -0.07 -18.56 2.46
C TYR A 73 1.44 -18.76 2.72
N PRO A 74 2.19 -19.28 1.73
CA PRO A 74 3.64 -19.40 1.83
C PRO A 74 4.38 -18.06 1.67
N ILE A 75 3.65 -16.95 1.48
CA ILE A 75 4.21 -15.61 1.30
C ILE A 75 4.52 -14.97 2.66
N ASN A 76 5.74 -14.45 2.81
CA ASN A 76 6.19 -13.76 4.03
C ASN A 76 6.42 -12.25 3.84
N CYS A 77 6.13 -11.70 2.67
CA CYS A 77 6.25 -10.27 2.38
C CYS A 77 4.86 -9.61 2.28
N PHE A 78 4.67 -8.54 3.02
CA PHE A 78 3.41 -7.80 3.11
C PHE A 78 3.62 -6.33 2.78
N LEU A 79 2.64 -5.72 2.14
CA LEU A 79 2.51 -4.28 1.97
C LEU A 79 1.21 -3.84 2.62
N TRP A 80 1.29 -3.04 3.67
CA TRP A 80 0.16 -2.38 4.28
C TRP A 80 0.11 -0.91 3.88
N ILE A 81 -1.03 -0.48 3.35
CA ILE A 81 -1.29 0.91 3.00
C ILE A 81 -2.38 1.43 3.94
N CYS A 82 -2.19 2.63 4.48
CA CYS A 82 -3.15 3.24 5.39
C CYS A 82 -3.15 4.76 5.26
N ASP A 83 -4.33 5.37 5.40
CA ASP A 83 -4.45 6.83 5.52
C ASP A 83 -3.82 7.36 6.82
N ARG A 84 -3.17 8.52 6.73
CA ARG A 84 -2.52 9.25 7.83
C ARG A 84 -3.47 9.52 9.00
N LYS A 85 -4.76 9.74 8.74
CA LYS A 85 -5.79 10.01 9.75
C LYS A 85 -5.97 8.90 10.80
N HIS A 86 -5.52 7.67 10.49
CA HIS A 86 -5.61 6.53 11.41
C HIS A 86 -4.41 6.42 12.36
N LEU A 87 -3.44 7.32 12.24
CA LEU A 87 -2.20 7.31 13.00
C LEU A 87 -2.01 8.67 13.67
N ARG A 88 -1.36 8.72 14.83
CA ARG A 88 -1.01 9.96 15.53
C ARG A 88 0.38 10.42 15.08
N ASP A 89 0.60 11.72 14.94
CA ASP A 89 1.81 12.28 14.28
C ASP A 89 3.12 11.91 14.95
N ARG A 90 3.16 11.89 16.29
CA ARG A 90 4.42 11.78 17.03
C ARG A 90 4.97 10.37 17.15
N ASP A 91 4.16 9.34 16.92
CA ASP A 91 4.55 7.96 17.24
C ASP A 91 3.89 6.87 16.37
N LYS A 92 3.62 7.21 15.11
CA LYS A 92 2.89 6.33 14.18
C LYS A 92 3.49 4.92 14.01
N TRP A 93 4.81 4.78 14.16
CA TRP A 93 5.45 3.48 14.05
C TRP A 93 5.29 2.64 15.31
N SER A 94 5.31 3.25 16.50
CA SER A 94 4.98 2.52 17.73
C SER A 94 3.53 2.08 17.73
N GLU A 95 2.59 2.88 17.21
CA GLU A 95 1.19 2.44 17.04
C GLU A 95 1.06 1.20 16.14
N VAL A 96 1.87 1.11 15.07
CA VAL A 96 1.92 -0.09 14.22
C VAL A 96 2.49 -1.28 14.99
N VAL A 97 3.59 -1.09 15.74
CA VAL A 97 4.20 -2.15 16.56
C VAL A 97 3.24 -2.65 17.64
N GLU A 98 2.60 -1.73 18.35
CA GLU A 98 1.61 -2.04 19.39
C GLU A 98 0.43 -2.81 18.81
N SER A 99 -0.11 -2.37 17.67
CA SER A 99 -1.20 -3.07 17.00
C SER A 99 -0.80 -4.47 16.55
N LEU A 100 0.39 -4.65 15.97
CA LEU A 100 0.91 -5.98 15.61
C LEU A 100 1.08 -6.88 16.84
N LYS A 101 1.56 -6.31 17.95
CA LYS A 101 1.75 -7.01 19.22
C LYS A 101 0.44 -7.49 19.83
N GLU A 102 -0.64 -6.72 19.72
CA GLU A 102 -2.00 -7.13 20.13
C GLU A 102 -2.45 -8.42 19.44
N TYR A 103 -1.99 -8.65 18.21
CA TYR A 103 -2.29 -9.87 17.44
C TYR A 103 -1.27 -11.01 17.65
N GLY A 104 -0.28 -10.81 18.54
CA GLY A 104 0.78 -11.77 18.83
C GLY A 104 1.86 -11.81 17.75
N ILE A 105 2.10 -10.68 17.08
CA ILE A 105 3.16 -10.50 16.08
C ILE A 105 4.23 -9.61 16.68
N ASN A 106 5.45 -10.13 16.84
CA ASN A 106 6.57 -9.29 17.23
C ASN A 106 7.08 -8.55 15.99
N ALA A 107 7.22 -7.23 16.08
CA ALA A 107 7.65 -6.39 14.98
C ALA A 107 8.85 -5.53 15.40
N GLU A 108 9.87 -5.48 14.55
CA GLU A 108 11.06 -4.64 14.71
C GLU A 108 11.21 -3.75 13.48
N ILE A 109 11.39 -2.44 13.66
CA ILE A 109 11.64 -1.52 12.56
C ILE A 109 13.06 -1.75 12.05
N ILE A 110 13.19 -2.12 10.77
CA ILE A 110 14.49 -2.31 10.11
C ILE A 110 14.96 -1.00 9.50
N ASN A 111 14.03 -0.28 8.87
CA ASN A 111 14.27 1.01 8.24
C ASN A 111 12.98 1.82 8.29
N ASP A 112 13.11 3.14 8.47
CA ASP A 112 12.00 4.05 8.34
C ASP A 112 12.37 5.34 7.61
N TRP A 113 11.33 5.95 7.07
CA TRP A 113 11.30 7.24 6.41
C TRP A 113 10.07 7.97 6.88
N LYS A 114 9.86 9.21 6.39
CA LYS A 114 8.75 10.05 6.85
C LYS A 114 7.38 9.34 6.82
N HIS A 115 7.03 8.64 5.76
CA HIS A 115 5.71 8.00 5.58
C HIS A 115 5.83 6.55 5.06
N LEU A 116 7.00 5.95 5.20
CA LEU A 116 7.31 4.60 4.76
C LEU A 116 8.16 3.92 5.82
N ALA A 117 7.92 2.66 6.12
CA ALA A 117 8.79 1.86 6.99
C ALA A 117 8.78 0.39 6.58
N CYS A 118 9.85 -0.33 6.95
CA CYS A 118 9.96 -1.77 6.81
C CYS A 118 10.16 -2.39 8.19
N PHE A 119 9.33 -3.37 8.50
CA PHE A 119 9.35 -4.10 9.76
C PHE A 119 9.74 -5.56 9.51
N ARG A 120 10.62 -6.10 10.35
CA ARG A 120 10.78 -7.54 10.51
C ARG A 120 9.65 -8.07 11.38
N LEU A 121 8.97 -9.11 10.94
CA LEU A 121 7.88 -9.75 11.66
C LEU A 121 8.29 -11.14 12.13
N ASN A 122 7.93 -11.48 13.37
CA ASN A 122 8.11 -12.81 13.94
C ASN A 122 6.79 -13.31 14.54
N ILE A 123 6.31 -14.47 14.06
CA ILE A 123 5.13 -15.18 14.58
C ILE A 123 5.51 -16.64 14.83
N GLY A 124 5.80 -16.99 16.09
CA GLY A 124 6.34 -18.31 16.42
C GLY A 124 7.67 -18.56 15.71
N SER A 125 7.74 -19.61 14.88
CA SER A 125 8.92 -19.93 14.06
C SER A 125 8.93 -19.30 12.67
N ARG A 126 7.93 -18.49 12.31
CA ARG A 126 7.83 -17.87 10.99
C ARG A 126 8.31 -16.43 11.02
N GLU A 127 9.18 -16.09 10.08
CA GLU A 127 9.71 -14.75 9.85
C GLU A 127 9.16 -14.15 8.56
N GLY A 128 9.03 -12.82 8.53
CA GLY A 128 8.56 -12.09 7.36
C GLY A 128 8.87 -10.60 7.42
N PHE A 129 8.41 -9.89 6.40
CA PHE A 129 8.60 -8.44 6.27
C PHE A 129 7.27 -7.76 6.03
N LEU A 130 7.04 -6.67 6.75
CA LEU A 130 5.91 -5.77 6.53
C LEU A 130 6.43 -4.41 6.09
N TRP A 131 6.11 -4.05 4.86
CA TRP A 131 6.25 -2.70 4.39
C TRP A 131 4.99 -1.92 4.72
N VAL A 132 5.16 -0.72 5.25
CA VAL A 132 4.06 0.19 5.60
C VAL A 132 4.19 1.47 4.79
N ALA A 133 3.17 1.79 3.98
CA ALA A 133 3.09 3.05 3.27
C ALA A 133 1.90 3.88 3.78
N ILE A 134 2.20 5.03 4.37
CA ILE A 134 1.18 5.96 4.83
C ILE A 134 0.79 6.88 3.67
N SER A 135 -0.51 7.00 3.44
CA SER A 135 -1.13 7.87 2.43
C SER A 135 -1.69 9.14 3.07
N GLY A 136 -1.62 10.25 2.35
CA GLY A 136 -1.93 11.58 2.85
C GLY A 136 -0.76 12.18 3.61
N GLU A 137 -0.57 13.49 3.43
CA GLU A 137 0.34 14.26 4.27
C GLU A 137 -0.32 14.54 5.63
N GLU A 138 -1.62 14.83 5.62
CA GLU A 138 -2.40 15.14 6.82
C GLU A 138 -3.47 14.09 7.09
N ARG A 139 -4.22 13.65 6.06
CA ARG A 139 -5.38 12.79 6.26
C ARG A 139 -5.41 11.54 5.42
N ASN A 140 -5.46 11.66 4.09
CA ASN A 140 -5.85 10.53 3.24
C ASN A 140 -5.22 10.53 1.84
N ILE A 141 -5.37 9.40 1.16
CA ILE A 141 -4.86 9.18 -0.20
C ILE A 141 -5.40 10.19 -1.24
N GLU A 142 -6.57 10.77 -1.02
CA GLU A 142 -7.09 11.83 -1.89
C GLU A 142 -6.17 13.07 -1.92
N GLU A 143 -5.43 13.38 -0.87
CA GLU A 143 -4.41 14.45 -0.89
C GLU A 143 -3.29 14.14 -1.88
N ASN A 144 -2.84 12.88 -1.92
CA ASN A 144 -1.84 12.45 -2.88
C ASN A 144 -2.35 12.54 -4.32
N LEU A 145 -3.62 12.16 -4.56
CA LEU A 145 -4.25 12.25 -5.87
C LEU A 145 -4.47 13.70 -6.31
N ALA A 146 -4.90 14.58 -5.39
CA ALA A 146 -4.99 16.02 -5.64
C ALA A 146 -3.64 16.60 -6.04
N LYS A 147 -2.56 16.22 -5.33
CA LYS A 147 -1.20 16.62 -5.67
C LYS A 147 -0.78 16.11 -7.06
N LEU A 148 -1.13 14.87 -7.40
CA LEU A 148 -0.87 14.31 -8.73
C LEU A 148 -1.61 15.07 -9.83
N ILE A 149 -2.88 15.39 -9.62
CA ILE A 149 -3.67 16.22 -10.54
C ILE A 149 -3.04 17.59 -10.72
N LYS A 150 -2.57 18.22 -9.63
CA LYS A 150 -1.89 19.51 -9.68
C LYS A 150 -0.63 19.46 -10.53
N VAL A 151 0.28 18.51 -10.28
CA VAL A 151 1.55 18.44 -11.01
C VAL A 151 1.42 17.93 -12.45
N ARG A 152 0.38 17.13 -12.76
CA ARG A 152 0.19 16.53 -14.09
C ARG A 152 -0.72 17.35 -15.00
N LEU A 153 -1.78 17.93 -14.45
CA LEU A 153 -2.84 18.64 -15.18
C LEU A 153 -2.86 20.15 -14.92
N ASN A 154 -1.93 20.65 -14.09
CA ASN A 154 -1.86 22.04 -13.65
C ASN A 154 -3.20 22.56 -13.11
N LEU A 155 -3.87 21.73 -12.30
CA LEU A 155 -5.18 22.03 -11.73
C LEU A 155 -5.13 21.86 -10.22
N ASP A 156 -5.48 22.91 -9.48
CA ASP A 156 -5.64 22.81 -8.03
C ASP A 156 -7.01 22.23 -7.67
N VAL A 157 -7.01 21.17 -6.86
CA VAL A 157 -8.20 20.39 -6.54
C VAL A 157 -8.18 20.07 -5.06
N GLU A 158 -9.27 20.37 -4.36
CA GLU A 158 -9.41 19.93 -2.98
C GLU A 158 -9.52 18.39 -2.91
N PRO A 159 -8.93 17.71 -1.93
CA PRO A 159 -8.94 16.25 -1.83
C PRO A 159 -10.34 15.62 -2.00
N LYS A 160 -11.36 16.20 -1.37
CA LYS A 160 -12.76 15.74 -1.45
C LYS A 160 -13.36 15.79 -2.87
N LEU A 161 -12.81 16.62 -3.76
CA LEU A 161 -13.31 16.84 -5.12
C LEU A 161 -12.57 16.00 -6.18
N VAL A 162 -11.49 15.30 -5.81
CA VAL A 162 -10.67 14.51 -6.73
C VAL A 162 -11.50 13.62 -7.65
N ARG A 163 -12.45 12.87 -7.08
CA ARG A 163 -13.29 11.94 -7.85
C ARG A 163 -14.17 12.66 -8.87
N ASP A 164 -14.79 13.76 -8.46
CA ASP A 164 -15.69 14.53 -9.31
C ASP A 164 -14.92 15.26 -10.41
N THR A 165 -13.76 15.82 -10.09
CA THR A 165 -12.87 16.46 -11.06
C THR A 165 -12.40 15.47 -12.13
N LEU A 166 -11.98 14.27 -11.74
CA LEU A 166 -11.60 13.21 -12.68
C LEU A 166 -12.77 12.82 -13.58
N LYS A 167 -13.97 12.64 -12.99
CA LYS A 167 -15.19 12.32 -13.73
C LYS A 167 -15.56 13.40 -14.75
N GLN A 168 -15.55 14.67 -14.35
CA GLN A 168 -15.88 15.81 -15.23
C GLN A 168 -14.92 15.92 -16.43
N ARG A 169 -13.66 15.51 -16.24
CA ARG A 169 -12.66 15.49 -17.31
C ARG A 169 -12.65 14.19 -18.15
N GLY A 170 -13.48 13.21 -17.80
CA GLY A 170 -13.47 11.91 -18.46
C GLY A 170 -12.18 11.11 -18.23
N ILE A 171 -11.40 11.46 -17.22
CA ILE A 171 -10.12 10.80 -16.88
C ILE A 171 -10.38 9.82 -15.73
N ASN A 172 -9.90 8.59 -15.84
CA ASN A 172 -9.92 7.64 -14.74
C ASN A 172 -8.54 7.55 -14.05
N MET A 173 -8.49 6.90 -12.89
CA MET A 173 -7.26 6.77 -12.10
C MET A 173 -6.14 6.01 -12.84
N ASP A 174 -6.48 4.96 -13.59
CA ASP A 174 -5.50 4.22 -14.39
C ASP A 174 -4.87 5.16 -15.44
N THR A 175 -5.67 5.94 -16.16
CA THR A 175 -5.21 6.93 -17.14
C THR A 175 -4.32 7.99 -16.48
N LEU A 176 -4.78 8.60 -15.39
CA LEU A 176 -4.02 9.62 -14.65
C LEU A 176 -2.62 9.13 -14.27
N VAL A 177 -2.52 7.91 -13.75
CA VAL A 177 -1.25 7.31 -13.33
C VAL A 177 -0.39 6.93 -14.54
N SER A 178 -0.99 6.32 -15.56
CA SER A 178 -0.25 5.84 -16.74
C SER A 178 0.46 6.99 -17.47
N GLU A 179 -0.22 8.14 -17.60
CA GLU A 179 0.28 9.31 -18.31
C GLU A 179 1.16 10.23 -17.46
N ALA A 180 1.25 10.02 -16.14
CA ALA A 180 2.14 10.79 -15.28
C ALA A 180 3.59 10.32 -15.44
N THR A 181 4.57 11.21 -15.28
CA THR A 181 5.99 10.80 -15.19
C THR A 181 6.27 10.17 -13.83
N ASP A 182 7.34 9.38 -13.74
CA ASP A 182 7.82 8.83 -12.47
C ASP A 182 8.11 9.92 -11.43
N GLU A 183 8.64 11.05 -11.88
CA GLU A 183 8.91 12.22 -11.04
C GLU A 183 7.62 12.83 -10.49
N GLN A 184 6.60 13.02 -11.35
CA GLN A 184 5.29 13.55 -10.94
C GLN A 184 4.62 12.64 -9.90
N ILE A 185 4.69 11.32 -10.09
CA ILE A 185 4.16 10.36 -9.12
C ILE A 185 4.96 10.41 -7.82
N ASN A 186 6.30 10.41 -7.89
CA ASN A 186 7.15 10.42 -6.71
C ASN A 186 6.94 11.69 -5.86
N ILE A 187 6.81 12.86 -6.50
CA ILE A 187 6.50 14.11 -5.79
C ILE A 187 5.13 14.03 -5.10
N SER A 188 4.17 13.32 -5.70
CA SER A 188 2.78 13.29 -5.25
C SER A 188 2.49 12.24 -4.17
N MET A 189 3.13 11.08 -4.26
CA MET A 189 2.92 9.91 -3.38
C MET A 189 4.22 9.11 -3.17
N PRO A 190 5.25 9.73 -2.55
CA PRO A 190 6.57 9.12 -2.46
C PRO A 190 6.57 7.80 -1.68
N SER A 191 5.78 7.68 -0.60
CA SER A 191 5.71 6.46 0.21
C SER A 191 5.27 5.26 -0.62
N LEU A 192 4.12 5.36 -1.27
CA LEU A 192 3.54 4.28 -2.07
C LEU A 192 4.35 4.01 -3.35
N PHE A 193 4.87 5.05 -4.01
CA PHE A 193 5.63 4.82 -5.23
C PHE A 193 6.99 4.17 -4.96
N ASN A 194 7.71 4.63 -3.94
CA ASN A 194 9.03 4.10 -3.61
C ASN A 194 8.94 2.69 -3.05
N VAL A 195 7.96 2.38 -2.20
CA VAL A 195 7.79 1.00 -1.72
C VAL A 195 7.50 0.04 -2.85
N LEU A 196 6.69 0.42 -3.83
CA LEU A 196 6.42 -0.44 -4.98
C LEU A 196 7.65 -0.61 -5.89
N LYS A 197 8.50 0.41 -6.01
CA LYS A 197 9.79 0.27 -6.72
C LYS A 197 10.76 -0.65 -5.98
N LEU A 198 10.91 -0.49 -4.66
CA LEU A 198 11.73 -1.36 -3.82
C LEU A 198 11.24 -2.81 -3.91
N LEU A 199 9.94 -3.04 -3.68
CA LEU A 199 9.33 -4.36 -3.80
C LEU A 199 9.48 -4.94 -5.22
N HIS A 200 9.51 -4.12 -6.26
CA HIS A 200 9.75 -4.58 -7.63
C HIS A 200 11.21 -5.01 -7.89
N ASN A 201 12.18 -4.44 -7.17
CA ASN A 201 13.61 -4.72 -7.38
C ASN A 201 14.16 -5.75 -6.38
N ASP A 202 13.73 -5.73 -5.12
CA ASP A 202 14.45 -6.36 -4.00
C ASP A 202 13.84 -7.65 -3.44
N CYS A 203 12.61 -8.02 -3.83
CA CYS A 203 11.93 -9.28 -3.44
C CYS A 203 11.95 -10.43 -4.46
#